data_AF-A0A931LGE9-F1
#
_entry.id   AF-A0A931LGE9-F1
#
_cell.length_a   1.000
_cell.length_b   1.000
_cell.length_c   1.000
_cell.angle_alpha   90.00
_cell.angle_beta   90.00
_cell.angle_gamma   90.00
#
_symmetry.space_group_name_H-M   'P 1'
#
loop_
_entity.id
_entity.type
_entity.pdbx_description
1 polymer ?
#
loop_
_entity_poly.entity_id
_entity_poly.type
_entity_poly.pdbx_seq_one_letter_code
_entity_poly.pdbx_strand_id
1 'polypeptide(L)' 'MFGLGYQELLIILVIVLVLFGANRLPELARSLGSSVKEFKKGVNEVKAEDATAAAPKDEEKKA' A
#
# COMPACT_ATOMS: atom_id res chain seq x y z
N MET A 1 18.52 24.41 -9.56
CA MET A 1 18.70 25.15 -8.30
C MET A 1 17.53 24.96 -7.31
N PHE A 2 16.62 23.99 -7.48
CA PHE A 2 15.58 23.66 -6.50
C PHE A 2 15.21 22.17 -6.68
N GLY A 3 16.07 21.29 -6.19
CA GLY A 3 15.69 19.91 -5.95
C GLY A 3 15.43 19.80 -4.45
N LEU A 4 14.28 19.29 -4.05
CA LEU A 4 14.08 18.89 -2.66
C LEU A 4 15.13 17.82 -2.36
N GLY A 5 16.18 18.22 -1.67
CA GLY A 5 17.24 17.33 -1.26
C GLY A 5 16.75 16.44 -0.13
N TYR A 6 17.55 15.43 0.17
CA TYR A 6 17.27 14.53 1.29
C TYR A 6 17.13 15.29 2.62
N GLN A 7 17.87 16.38 2.78
CA GLN A 7 17.90 17.18 3.99
C GLN A 7 16.59 17.97 4.18
N GLU A 8 16.05 18.58 3.13
CA GLU A 8 14.77 19.29 3.18
C GLU A 8 13.61 18.32 3.44
N LEU A 9 13.62 17.14 2.81
CA LEU A 9 12.64 16.09 3.08
C LEU A 9 12.66 15.64 4.55
N LEU A 10 13.85 15.51 5.13
CA LEU A 10 14.01 15.15 6.55
C LEU A 10 13.41 16.22 7.48
N ILE A 11 13.63 17.50 7.19
CA ILE A 11 13.06 18.61 7.97
C ILE A 11 11.54 18.59 7.87
N ILE A 12 10.98 18.44 6.68
CA ILE A 12 9.53 18.35 6.47
C ILE A 12 8.97 17.14 7.24
N LEU A 13 9.63 15.99 7.16
CA LEU A 13 9.24 14.79 7.87
C LEU A 13 9.20 15.03 9.39
N VAL A 14 10.21 15.69 9.95
CA VAL A 14 10.24 16.04 11.38
C VAL A 14 9.07 16.95 11.76
N ILE A 15 8.78 17.98 10.96
CA ILE A 15 7.64 18.88 11.20
C ILE A 15 6.32 18.10 11.19
N VAL A 16 6.11 17.25 10.20
CA VAL A 16 4.92 16.39 10.11
C VAL A 16 4.84 15.45 11.32
N LEU A 17 5.95 14.85 11.74
CA LEU A 17 6.00 13.98 12.91
C LEU A 17 5.70 14.74 14.22
N VAL A 18 6.05 16.01 14.34
CA VAL A 18 5.69 16.82 15.52
C VAL A 18 4.21 17.18 15.52
N LEU A 19 3.64 17.54 14.36
CA LEU A 19 2.23 17.92 14.26
C LEU A 19 1.28 16.73 14.43
N PHE A 20 1.59 15.61 13.77
CA PHE A 20 0.73 14.42 13.77
C PHE A 20 1.15 13.38 14.83
N GLY A 21 2.40 13.41 15.28
CA GLY A 21 2.98 12.40 16.16
C GLY A 21 3.59 11.22 15.39
N ALA A 22 4.68 10.66 15.92
CA ALA A 22 5.40 9.53 15.31
C ALA A 22 4.55 8.24 15.17
N ASN A 23 3.50 8.10 15.97
CA ASN A 23 2.62 6.93 15.94
C ASN A 23 1.50 7.04 14.91
N ARG A 24 1.08 8.25 14.51
CA ARG A 24 -0.08 8.42 13.61
C ARG A 24 0.25 8.12 12.16
N LEU A 25 1.43 8.52 11.68
CA LEU A 25 1.89 8.20 10.33
C LEU A 25 1.89 6.68 10.01
N PRO A 26 2.50 5.80 10.83
CA PRO A 26 2.48 4.37 10.57
C PRO A 26 1.09 3.74 10.77
N GLU A 27 0.28 4.27 11.68
CA GLU A 27 -1.10 3.83 11.90
C GLU A 27 -1.98 4.10 10.67
N LEU A 28 -1.90 5.32 10.11
CA LEU A 28 -2.56 5.70 8.86
C LEU A 28 -2.04 4.88 7.67
N ALA A 29 -0.72 4.67 7.57
CA ALA A 29 -0.16 3.86 6.50
C ALA A 29 -0.64 2.39 6.58
N ARG A 30 -0.77 1.83 7.79
CA ARG A 30 -1.31 0.47 7.99
C ARG A 30 -2.78 0.38 7.62
N SER A 31 -3.61 1.34 8.03
CA SER A 31 -5.04 1.32 7.70
C SER A 31 -5.26 1.48 6.19
N LEU A 32 -4.62 2.47 5.57
CA LEU A 32 -4.66 2.68 4.12
C LEU A 32 -4.09 1.47 3.37
N GLY A 33 -2.97 0.91 3.83
CA GLY A 33 -2.33 -0.25 3.22
C GLY A 33 -3.22 -1.49 3.23
N SER A 34 -3.90 -1.76 4.35
CA SER A 34 -4.89 -2.84 4.43
C SER A 34 -6.07 -2.60 3.49
N SER A 35 -6.62 -1.38 3.44
CA SER A 35 -7.71 -1.05 2.51
C SER A 35 -7.30 -1.20 1.05
N VAL A 36 -6.12 -0.74 0.66
CA VAL A 36 -5.58 -0.88 -0.70
C VAL A 36 -5.33 -2.35 -1.04
N LYS A 37 -4.86 -3.15 -0.07
CA LYS A 37 -4.64 -4.59 -0.25
C LYS A 37 -5.95 -5.33 -0.53
N GLU A 38 -6.97 -5.11 0.29
CA GLU A 38 -8.29 -5.72 0.10
C GLU A 38 -8.95 -5.23 -1.19
N PHE A 39 -8.84 -3.93 -1.50
CA PHE A 39 -9.33 -3.37 -2.76
C PHE A 39 -8.67 -4.03 -3.97
N LYS A 40 -7.34 -4.17 -3.95
CA LYS A 40 -6.59 -4.84 -5.04
C LYS A 40 -6.97 -6.32 -5.16
N LYS A 41 -7.23 -7.00 -4.04
CA LYS A 41 -7.69 -8.39 -4.03
C LYS A 41 -9.07 -8.51 -4.68
N GLY A 42 -10.04 -7.71 -4.27
CA GLY A 42 -11.38 -7.71 -4.86
C GLY A 42 -11.37 -7.36 -6.36
N VAL A 43 -10.56 -6.38 -6.79
CA VAL A 43 -10.40 -6.05 -8.22
C VAL A 43 -9.80 -7.22 -9.01
N ASN A 44 -8.84 -7.96 -8.42
CA ASN A 44 -8.27 -9.13 -9.06
C ASN A 44 -9.25 -10.31 -9.12
N GLU A 45 -10.06 -10.51 -8.08
CA GLU A 45 -11.12 -11.53 -8.06
C GLU A 45 -12.18 -11.22 -9.11
N VAL A 46 -12.67 -9.98 -9.21
CA VAL A 46 -13.62 -9.57 -10.26
C VAL A 46 -13.02 -9.77 -11.66
N LYS A 47 -11.76 -9.36 -11.87
CA LYS A 47 -11.07 -9.63 -13.15
C LYS A 47 -10.91 -11.12 -13.43
N ALA A 48 -10.68 -11.94 -12.40
CA ALA A 48 -10.57 -13.38 -12.54
C ALA A 48 -11.94 -14.02 -12.82
N GLU A 49 -13.03 -13.49 -12.27
CA GLU A 49 -14.40 -13.94 -12.55
C GLU A 49 -14.83 -13.56 -13.98
N ASP A 50 -14.52 -12.35 -14.46
CA ASP A 50 -14.67 -11.96 -15.87
C ASP A 50 -13.75 -12.79 -16.81
N ALA A 51 -12.58 -13.23 -16.33
CA ALA A 51 -11.66 -14.08 -17.07
C ALA A 51 -11.92 -15.59 -16.89
N THR A 52 -12.87 -16.01 -16.05
CA THR A 52 -13.23 -17.42 -15.79
C THR A 52 -14.13 -18.01 -16.90
N ALA A 53 -14.16 -17.36 -18.07
CA ALA A 53 -14.34 -18.07 -19.34
C ALA A 53 -13.04 -18.76 -19.83
N ALA A 54 -11.88 -18.59 -19.17
CA ALA A 54 -10.61 -19.19 -19.59
C ALA A 54 -9.61 -19.45 -18.42
N ALA A 55 -9.79 -20.62 -17.80
CA ALA A 55 -8.78 -21.51 -17.18
C ALA A 55 -8.25 -21.27 -15.74
N PRO A 56 -8.07 -22.35 -14.95
CA PRO A 56 -7.61 -22.37 -13.55
C PRO A 56 -6.08 -22.44 -13.43
N LYS A 57 -5.54 -22.02 -12.27
CA LYS A 57 -4.19 -22.26 -11.66
C LYS A 57 -4.09 -21.36 -10.42
N ASP A 58 -3.70 -21.75 -9.21
CA ASP A 58 -2.85 -22.84 -8.74
C ASP A 58 -3.29 -23.26 -7.32
N GLU A 59 -3.65 -24.53 -7.16
CA GLU A 59 -3.42 -25.26 -5.91
C GLU A 59 -2.02 -25.89 -5.98
N GLU A 60 -1.38 -25.98 -4.81
CA GLU A 60 -0.27 -26.88 -4.46
C GLU A 60 1.17 -26.43 -4.77
N LYS A 61 1.89 -26.05 -3.70
CA LYS A 61 3.06 -26.83 -3.29
C LYS A 61 3.37 -26.69 -1.79
N LYS A 62 2.80 -27.61 -1.03
CA LYS A 62 3.37 -28.18 0.19
C LYS A 62 3.66 -29.65 -0.13
N ALA A 63 4.91 -30.00 -0.41
CA ALA A 63 5.45 -31.35 -0.38
C ALA A 63 6.97 -31.27 -0.26
#